data_AF-A0A512HMP8-F1
#
_entry.id   AF-A0A512HMP8-F1
#
_cell.length_a   1.000
_cell.length_b   1.000
_cell.length_c   1.000
_cell.angle_alpha   90.00
_cell.angle_beta   90.00
_cell.angle_gamma   90.00
#
_symmetry.space_group_name_H-M   'P 1'
#
loop_
_entity.id
_entity.type
_entity.pdbx_description
1 polymer ?
#
loop_
_entity_poly.entity_id
_entity_poly.type
_entity_poly.pdbx_seq_one_letter_code
_entity_poly.pdbx_strand_id
1 'polypeptide(L)'
;MMLPEIKLHGDVDVAALSPLLRGMLLSVAYADGEGGIGLTATGAMNRKFVHWAAVNFLWPDFTAEDLYSMHKVLNERDMPPLWVVRDMTRHLKLLRRKKDVLLPTKRGREFLLDPNAFFDLIATDYLYSYVHDAEREEEVRARLRWWRAEPPPSRF
;
A
#
# COMPACT_ATOMS: atom_id res chain seq x y z
N MET A 1 6.87 24.27 2.59
CA MET A 1 6.42 24.71 1.26
C MET A 1 5.08 24.04 1.00
N MET A 2 4.05 24.74 0.53
CA MET A 2 2.79 24.07 0.16
C MET A 2 3.03 23.28 -1.12
N LEU A 3 2.66 22.00 -1.11
CA LEU A 3 2.71 21.16 -2.31
C LEU A 3 1.59 21.57 -3.28
N PRO A 4 1.76 21.40 -4.60
CA PRO A 4 0.71 21.76 -5.56
C PRO A 4 -0.50 20.84 -5.43
N GLU A 5 -1.69 21.39 -5.68
CA GLU A 5 -2.95 20.63 -5.65
C GLU A 5 -3.15 19.86 -6.96
N ILE A 6 -3.62 18.62 -6.85
CA ILE A 6 -3.99 17.77 -8.00
C ILE A 6 -5.49 17.51 -7.90
N LYS A 7 -6.28 18.14 -8.78
CA LYS A 7 -7.74 18.05 -8.74
C LYS A 7 -8.28 17.09 -9.80
N LEU A 8 -9.30 16.33 -9.42
CA LEU A 8 -10.14 15.61 -10.37
C LEU A 8 -11.07 16.60 -11.08
N HIS A 9 -11.11 16.52 -12.41
CA HIS A 9 -11.99 17.36 -13.25
C HIS A 9 -13.27 16.63 -13.71
N GLY A 10 -13.54 15.44 -13.17
CA GLY A 10 -14.72 14.64 -13.51
C GLY A 10 -15.15 13.74 -12.36
N ASP A 11 -16.39 13.26 -12.43
CA ASP A 11 -16.92 12.27 -11.50
C ASP A 11 -16.39 10.89 -11.89
N VAL A 12 -15.46 10.37 -11.09
CA VAL A 12 -14.80 9.09 -11.36
C VAL A 12 -14.74 8.28 -10.07
N ASP A 13 -14.90 6.96 -10.21
CA ASP A 13 -14.58 6.05 -9.12
C ASP A 13 -13.07 5.93 -8.99
N VAL A 14 -12.49 6.78 -8.14
CA VAL A 14 -11.06 6.82 -7.88
C VAL A 14 -10.58 5.50 -7.28
N ALA A 15 -11.40 4.83 -6.46
CA ALA A 15 -11.04 3.55 -5.87
C ALA A 15 -11.04 2.43 -6.93
N ALA A 16 -11.84 2.53 -7.99
CA ALA A 16 -11.72 1.62 -9.14
C ALA A 16 -10.44 1.86 -9.94
N LEU A 17 -10.06 3.13 -10.14
CA LEU A 17 -8.94 3.52 -11.02
C LEU A 17 -7.57 3.52 -10.35
N SER A 18 -7.49 3.75 -9.03
CA SER A 18 -6.23 3.87 -8.28
C SER A 18 -6.03 2.67 -7.35
N PRO A 19 -5.12 1.73 -7.68
CA PRO A 19 -4.78 0.62 -6.79
C PRO A 19 -4.27 1.07 -5.42
N LEU A 20 -3.55 2.21 -5.37
CA LEU A 20 -3.06 2.78 -4.13
C LEU A 20 -4.21 3.23 -3.22
N LEU A 21 -5.11 4.08 -3.72
CA LEU A 21 -6.23 4.56 -2.92
C LEU A 21 -7.13 3.41 -2.50
N ARG A 22 -7.39 2.45 -3.40
CA ARG A 22 -8.12 1.22 -3.08
C ARG A 22 -7.45 0.42 -1.96
N GLY A 23 -6.15 0.17 -2.07
CA GLY A 23 -5.40 -0.56 -1.05
C GLY A 23 -5.43 0.15 0.30
N MET A 24 -5.31 1.48 0.32
CA MET A 24 -5.45 2.29 1.53
C MET A 24 -6.86 2.20 2.12
N LEU A 25 -7.90 2.35 1.29
CA LEU A 25 -9.31 2.25 1.68
C LEU A 25 -9.61 0.90 2.32
N LEU A 26 -9.22 -0.19 1.64
CA LEU A 26 -9.41 -1.55 2.11
C LEU A 26 -8.63 -1.83 3.40
N SER A 27 -7.41 -1.29 3.55
CA SER A 27 -6.62 -1.44 4.78
C SER A 27 -7.29 -0.78 5.98
N VAL A 28 -7.78 0.45 5.79
CA VAL A 28 -8.46 1.19 6.86
C VAL A 28 -9.80 0.53 7.20
N ALA A 29 -10.55 0.08 6.20
CA ALA A 29 -11.80 -0.64 6.39
C ALA A 29 -11.60 -1.96 7.14
N TYR A 30 -10.58 -2.76 6.76
CA TYR A 30 -10.21 -3.96 7.48
C TYR A 30 -9.87 -3.66 8.94
N ALA A 31 -9.05 -2.63 9.18
CA ALA A 31 -8.66 -2.27 10.54
C ALA A 31 -9.85 -1.81 11.41
N ASP A 32 -10.85 -1.17 10.82
CA ASP A 32 -12.07 -0.74 11.54
C ASP A 32 -13.02 -1.91 11.80
N GLY A 33 -13.23 -2.79 10.82
CA GLY A 33 -14.13 -3.94 10.94
C GLY A 33 -13.58 -5.10 11.78
N GLU A 34 -12.28 -5.40 11.70
CA GLU A 34 -11.65 -6.56 12.33
C GLU A 34 -11.00 -6.24 13.69
N GLY A 35 -11.15 -5.01 14.20
CA GLY A 35 -10.47 -4.57 15.42
C GLY A 35 -8.97 -4.34 15.25
N GLY A 36 -8.50 -4.22 14.01
CA GLY A 36 -7.17 -3.78 13.62
C GLY A 36 -6.36 -4.78 12.80
N ILE A 37 -5.28 -4.30 12.21
CA ILE A 37 -4.31 -5.14 11.49
C ILE A 37 -3.22 -5.55 12.45
N GLY A 38 -3.14 -6.85 12.76
CA GLY A 38 -2.09 -7.38 13.62
C GLY A 38 -0.70 -7.25 13.00
N LEU A 39 0.30 -7.01 13.85
CA LEU A 39 1.70 -6.87 13.49
C LEU A 39 2.52 -8.03 14.09
N THR A 40 3.56 -8.45 13.39
CA THR A 40 4.57 -9.36 13.91
C THR A 40 5.49 -8.65 14.92
N ALA A 41 6.36 -9.40 15.59
CA ALA A 41 7.39 -8.85 16.47
C ALA A 41 8.32 -7.84 15.76
N THR A 42 8.58 -8.03 14.46
CA THR A 42 9.37 -7.12 13.64
C THR A 42 8.57 -5.91 13.13
N GLY A 43 7.29 -5.81 13.48
CA GLY A 43 6.39 -4.74 13.06
C GLY A 43 5.82 -4.91 11.65
N ALA A 44 5.98 -6.07 11.03
CA ALA A 44 5.39 -6.38 9.74
C ALA A 44 3.90 -6.70 9.87
N MET A 45 3.08 -6.41 8.87
CA MET A 45 1.68 -6.84 8.86
C MET A 45 1.58 -8.37 8.87
N ASN A 46 0.69 -8.90 9.70
CA ASN A 46 0.59 -10.34 9.91
C ASN A 46 0.08 -11.06 8.65
N ARG A 47 0.32 -12.37 8.58
CA ARG A 47 -0.04 -13.19 7.42
C ARG A 47 -1.56 -13.21 7.15
N LYS A 48 -2.40 -13.11 8.18
CA LYS A 48 -3.87 -13.04 8.04
C LYS A 48 -4.25 -11.85 7.16
N PHE A 49 -3.71 -10.67 7.47
CA PHE A 49 -3.97 -9.47 6.68
C PHE A 49 -3.30 -9.54 5.30
N VAL A 50 -2.07 -10.03 5.20
CA VAL A 50 -1.37 -10.14 3.90
C VAL A 50 -2.15 -11.02 2.92
N HIS A 51 -2.63 -12.19 3.36
CA HIS A 51 -3.44 -13.06 2.52
C HIS A 51 -4.75 -12.37 2.09
N TRP A 52 -5.42 -11.71 3.04
CA TRP A 52 -6.63 -10.96 2.75
C TRP A 52 -6.36 -9.84 1.73
N ALA A 53 -5.28 -9.08 1.88
CA ALA A 53 -4.91 -8.00 0.99
C ALA A 53 -4.59 -8.50 -0.42
N ALA A 54 -3.87 -9.61 -0.56
CA ALA A 54 -3.56 -10.23 -1.86
C ALA A 54 -4.83 -10.56 -2.67
N VAL A 55 -5.90 -10.98 -1.99
CA VAL A 55 -7.18 -11.29 -2.62
C VAL A 55 -7.99 -10.03 -2.94
N ASN A 56 -7.98 -9.02 -2.06
CA ASN A 56 -8.93 -7.91 -2.12
C ASN A 56 -8.38 -6.64 -2.79
N PHE A 57 -7.07 -6.41 -2.78
CA PHE A 57 -6.50 -5.17 -3.33
C PHE A 57 -6.64 -5.10 -4.85
N LEU A 58 -6.70 -6.26 -5.54
CA LEU A 58 -6.72 -6.34 -7.00
C LEU A 58 -5.63 -5.45 -7.59
N TRP A 59 -4.41 -5.61 -7.08
CA TRP A 59 -3.27 -4.80 -7.52
C TRP A 59 -2.72 -5.39 -8.82
N PRO A 60 -2.54 -4.59 -9.89
CA PRO A 60 -2.00 -5.10 -11.16
C PRO A 60 -0.66 -5.79 -10.98
N ASP A 61 -0.48 -6.98 -11.55
CA ASP A 61 0.72 -7.82 -11.45
C ASP A 61 1.05 -8.36 -10.04
N PHE A 62 0.17 -8.11 -9.06
CA PHE A 62 0.30 -8.58 -7.68
C PHE A 62 -1.05 -9.09 -7.16
N THR A 63 -1.80 -9.79 -8.03
CA THR A 63 -3.02 -10.49 -7.63
C THR A 63 -2.67 -11.70 -6.77
N ALA A 64 -3.68 -12.31 -6.13
CA ALA A 64 -3.48 -13.56 -5.42
C ALA A 64 -2.89 -14.65 -6.33
N GLU A 65 -3.31 -14.75 -7.59
CA GLU A 65 -2.77 -15.71 -8.56
C GLU A 65 -1.28 -15.47 -8.80
N ASP A 66 -0.89 -14.22 -9.09
CA ASP A 66 0.50 -13.84 -9.33
C ASP A 66 1.38 -14.18 -8.12
N LEU A 67 0.94 -13.78 -6.93
CA LEU A 67 1.69 -13.94 -5.69
C LEU A 67 1.83 -15.40 -5.26
N TYR A 68 0.77 -16.19 -5.37
CA TYR A 68 0.79 -17.61 -4.99
C TYR A 68 1.48 -18.50 -6.03
N SER A 69 1.64 -18.05 -7.27
CA SER A 69 2.47 -18.75 -8.26
C SER A 69 3.95 -18.80 -7.85
N MET A 70 4.41 -17.77 -7.12
CA MET A 70 5.80 -17.61 -6.69
C MET A 70 6.04 -18.08 -5.25
N HIS A 71 5.03 -17.97 -4.39
CA HIS A 71 5.17 -18.19 -2.94
C HIS A 71 4.11 -19.13 -2.39
N LYS A 72 4.53 -20.18 -1.65
CA LYS A 72 3.61 -21.07 -0.94
C LYS A 72 2.88 -20.39 0.24
N VAL A 73 3.54 -19.41 0.86
CA VAL A 73 3.02 -18.66 2.01
C VAL A 73 3.44 -17.21 1.86
N LEU A 74 2.47 -16.29 1.92
CA LEU A 74 2.73 -14.86 1.80
C LEU A 74 3.04 -14.21 3.14
N ASN A 75 4.10 -13.42 3.17
CA ASN A 75 4.41 -12.43 4.20
C ASN A 75 4.39 -11.03 3.57
N GLU A 76 4.44 -9.98 4.38
CA GLU A 76 4.42 -8.60 3.86
C GLU A 76 5.58 -8.32 2.88
N ARG A 77 6.74 -8.96 3.05
CA ARG A 77 7.88 -8.81 2.14
C ARG A 77 7.62 -9.39 0.74
N ASP A 78 6.68 -10.32 0.63
CA ASP A 78 6.33 -11.00 -0.60
C ASP A 78 5.22 -10.24 -1.36
N MET A 79 4.62 -9.22 -0.75
CA MET A 79 3.58 -8.36 -1.35
C MET A 79 4.03 -6.89 -1.34
N PRO A 80 4.92 -6.45 -2.26
CA PRO A 80 5.41 -5.08 -2.34
C PRO A 80 4.35 -3.97 -2.31
N PRO A 81 3.13 -4.14 -2.87
CA PRO A 81 2.06 -3.15 -2.74
C PRO A 81 1.72 -2.74 -1.30
N LEU A 82 1.92 -3.62 -0.32
CA LEU A 82 1.67 -3.31 1.09
C LEU A 82 2.62 -2.24 1.64
N TRP A 83 3.81 -2.05 1.07
CA TRP A 83 4.79 -1.11 1.60
C TRP A 83 4.32 0.33 1.38
N VAL A 84 3.97 0.67 0.14
CA VAL A 84 3.42 2.00 -0.18
C VAL A 84 2.11 2.25 0.56
N VAL A 85 1.22 1.26 0.64
CA VAL A 85 -0.05 1.39 1.36
C VAL A 85 0.20 1.65 2.86
N ARG A 86 1.09 0.89 3.49
CA ARG A 86 1.45 1.08 4.91
C ARG A 86 2.09 2.44 5.15
N ASP A 87 3.02 2.83 4.30
CA ASP A 87 3.76 4.07 4.48
C ASP A 87 2.85 5.29 4.30
N MET A 88 1.99 5.29 3.27
CA MET A 88 1.01 6.35 3.02
C MET A 88 -0.05 6.43 4.12
N THR A 89 -0.64 5.30 4.53
CA THR A 89 -1.65 5.29 5.61
C THR A 89 -1.07 5.73 6.96
N ARG A 90 0.23 5.48 7.20
CA ARG A 90 0.96 6.00 8.37
C ARG A 90 1.27 7.48 8.23
N HIS A 91 1.81 7.92 7.08
CA HIS A 91 2.18 9.30 6.80
C HIS A 91 0.98 10.23 7.00
N LEU A 92 -0.14 9.86 6.39
CA LEU A 92 -1.43 10.58 6.48
C LEU A 92 -2.16 10.38 7.80
N LYS A 93 -1.59 9.59 8.72
CA LYS A 93 -2.16 9.25 10.04
C LYS A 93 -3.57 8.65 9.94
N LEU A 94 -3.84 7.86 8.90
CA LEU A 94 -5.11 7.12 8.74
C LEU A 94 -5.13 5.89 9.66
N LEU A 95 -3.97 5.23 9.78
CA LEU A 95 -3.72 4.16 10.73
C LEU A 95 -2.71 4.61 11.78
N ARG A 96 -2.91 4.17 13.03
CA ARG A 96 -1.92 4.34 14.11
C ARG A 96 -1.55 2.99 14.69
N ARG A 97 -0.29 2.86 15.09
CA ARG A 97 0.17 1.68 15.84
C ARG A 97 -0.21 1.82 17.32
N LYS A 98 -0.82 0.79 17.88
CA LYS A 98 -1.00 0.58 19.33
C LYS A 98 -0.46 -0.80 19.66
N LYS A 99 0.68 -0.87 20.36
CA LYS A 99 1.42 -2.12 20.60
C LYS A 99 1.72 -2.87 19.29
N ASP A 100 1.07 -4.00 19.07
CA ASP A 100 1.20 -4.95 17.98
C ASP A 100 0.01 -4.91 17.02
N VAL A 101 -0.79 -3.83 17.04
CA VAL A 101 -1.92 -3.67 16.12
C VAL A 101 -1.94 -2.28 15.47
N LEU A 102 -2.32 -2.20 14.20
CA LEU A 102 -2.68 -0.96 13.51
C LEU A 102 -4.19 -0.74 13.63
N LEU A 103 -4.58 0.42 14.15
CA LEU A 103 -5.96 0.81 14.38
C LEU A 103 -6.32 2.05 13.57
N PRO A 104 -7.56 2.18 13.09
CA PRO A 104 -8.01 3.38 12.40
C PRO A 104 -8.04 4.57 13.36
N THR A 105 -7.51 5.70 12.91
CA THR A 105 -7.65 6.99 13.60
C THR A 105 -9.01 7.60 13.29
N LYS A 106 -9.34 8.73 13.94
CA LYS A 106 -10.52 9.52 13.56
C LYS A 106 -10.45 9.92 12.08
N ARG A 107 -9.28 10.39 11.63
CA ARG A 107 -9.02 10.74 10.22
C ARG A 107 -9.13 9.55 9.28
N GLY A 108 -8.69 8.37 9.72
CA GLY A 108 -8.91 7.12 8.97
C GLY A 108 -10.39 6.83 8.76
N ARG A 109 -11.23 7.02 9.78
CA ARG A 109 -12.69 6.83 9.63
C ARG A 109 -13.34 7.91 8.78
N GLU A 110 -12.87 9.16 8.86
CA GLU A 110 -13.31 10.23 7.94
C GLU A 110 -12.98 9.85 6.48
N PHE A 111 -11.80 9.27 6.24
CA PHE A 111 -11.43 8.74 4.93
C PHE A 111 -12.34 7.60 4.45
N LEU A 112 -12.85 6.74 5.34
CA LEU A 112 -13.83 5.71 4.95
C LEU A 112 -15.18 6.30 4.51
N LEU A 113 -15.58 7.43 5.08
CA LEU A 113 -16.85 8.10 4.77
C LEU A 113 -16.79 8.82 3.42
N ASP A 114 -15.65 9.43 3.10
CA ASP A 114 -15.43 10.13 1.84
C ASP A 114 -13.98 9.94 1.35
N PRO A 115 -13.68 8.82 0.67
CA PRO A 115 -12.34 8.57 0.15
C PRO A 115 -11.92 9.56 -0.94
N ASN A 116 -12.88 10.09 -1.70
CA ASN A 116 -12.62 11.00 -2.82
C ASN A 116 -12.14 12.37 -2.33
N ALA A 117 -12.63 12.86 -1.19
CA ALA A 117 -12.14 14.08 -0.57
C ALA A 117 -10.65 14.02 -0.15
N PHE A 118 -10.07 12.82 -0.08
CA PHE A 118 -8.64 12.63 0.23
C PHE A 118 -7.77 12.49 -1.02
N PHE A 119 -8.34 12.43 -2.22
CA PHE A 119 -7.58 12.15 -3.44
C PHE A 119 -6.46 13.17 -3.67
N ASP A 120 -6.79 14.47 -3.69
CA ASP A 120 -5.82 15.55 -3.93
C ASP A 120 -4.63 15.42 -2.96
N LEU A 121 -4.92 15.20 -1.67
CA LEU A 121 -3.91 15.02 -0.64
C LEU A 121 -3.06 13.76 -0.89
N ILE A 122 -3.68 12.62 -1.17
CA ILE A 122 -2.99 11.36 -1.39
C ILE A 122 -2.10 11.45 -2.64
N ALA A 123 -2.61 12.01 -3.73
CA ALA A 123 -1.89 12.16 -4.99
C ALA A 123 -0.67 13.08 -4.82
N THR A 124 -0.87 14.22 -4.16
CA THR A 124 0.19 15.19 -3.87
C THR A 124 1.24 14.63 -2.92
N ASP A 125 0.86 14.03 -1.79
CA ASP A 125 1.83 13.45 -0.86
C ASP A 125 2.55 12.25 -1.46
N TYR A 126 1.87 11.45 -2.28
CA TYR A 126 2.51 10.34 -2.98
C TYR A 126 3.59 10.85 -3.95
N LEU A 127 3.26 11.79 -4.83
CA LEU A 127 4.17 12.27 -5.87
C LEU A 127 5.34 13.10 -5.31
N TYR A 128 5.08 13.93 -4.29
CA TYR A 128 6.09 14.90 -3.83
C TYR A 128 6.73 14.57 -2.48
N SER A 129 6.21 13.60 -1.72
CA SER A 129 6.83 13.18 -0.46
C SER A 129 7.25 11.72 -0.53
N TYR A 130 6.32 10.81 -0.84
CA TYR A 130 6.62 9.38 -0.84
C TYR A 130 7.60 8.96 -1.93
N VAL A 131 7.38 9.35 -3.19
CA VAL A 131 8.29 8.98 -4.30
C VAL A 131 9.68 9.56 -4.04
N HIS A 132 9.77 10.82 -3.58
CA HIS A 132 11.05 11.46 -3.30
C HIS A 132 11.79 10.88 -2.08
N ASP A 133 11.07 10.49 -1.01
CA ASP A 133 11.68 9.93 0.19
C ASP A 133 11.96 8.41 0.08
N ALA A 134 11.14 7.67 -0.68
CA ALA A 134 11.37 6.27 -1.02
C ALA A 134 12.56 6.11 -1.98
N GLU A 135 12.96 7.17 -2.69
CA GLU A 135 14.15 7.25 -3.51
C GLU A 135 15.42 7.64 -2.72
N ARG A 136 15.62 7.13 -1.48
CA ARG A 136 16.98 7.11 -0.91
C ARG A 136 17.86 6.23 -1.79
N GLU A 137 18.87 6.85 -2.44
CA GLU A 137 19.75 6.32 -3.49
C GLU A 137 20.21 4.84 -3.39
N GLU A 138 20.35 4.29 -2.17
CA GLU A 138 20.75 2.90 -1.95
C GLU A 138 19.68 1.88 -2.36
N GLU A 139 18.40 2.14 -2.11
CA GLU A 139 17.31 1.21 -2.44
C GLU A 139 16.97 1.23 -3.94
N VAL A 140 17.07 2.40 -4.57
CA VAL A 140 16.94 2.56 -6.02
C VAL A 140 18.08 1.84 -6.75
N ARG A 141 19.34 1.99 -6.30
CA ARG A 141 20.47 1.23 -6.83
C ARG A 141 20.34 -0.27 -6.60
N ALA A 142 19.82 -0.70 -5.46
CA ALA A 142 19.58 -2.12 -5.18
C ALA A 142 18.49 -2.69 -6.11
N ARG A 143 17.35 -2.02 -6.26
CA ARG A 143 16.25 -2.45 -7.16
C ARG A 143 16.66 -2.47 -8.64
N LEU A 144 17.43 -1.48 -9.10
CA LEU A 144 17.91 -1.42 -10.48
C LEU A 144 18.94 -2.50 -10.83
N ARG A 145 19.70 -3.01 -9.85
CA ARG A 145 20.63 -4.14 -10.06
C ARG A 145 19.90 -5.45 -10.36
N TRP A 146 18.73 -5.67 -9.78
CA TRP A 146 17.92 -6.87 -10.03
C TRP A 146 17.13 -6.80 -11.34
N TRP A 147 16.78 -5.59 -11.82
CA TRP A 147 16.04 -5.38 -13.06
C TRP A 147 16.90 -5.43 -14.34
N ARG A 148 18.22 -5.20 -14.27
CA ARG A 148 19.14 -5.34 -15.43
C ARG A 148 19.77 -6.73 -15.56
N ALA A 149 19.49 -7.65 -14.63
CA ALA A 149 19.89 -9.04 -14.82
C ALA A 149 18.87 -9.67 -15.77
N GLU A 150 19.27 -9.83 -17.04
CA GLU A 150 18.53 -10.66 -18.00
C GLU A 150 18.18 -12.00 -17.33
N PRO A 151 16.98 -12.57 -17.57
CA PRO A 151 16.70 -13.92 -17.12
C PRO A 151 17.75 -14.85 -17.73
N PRO A 152 18.32 -15.81 -16.97
CA PRO A 152 19.25 -16.76 -17.56
C PRO A 152 18.55 -17.48 -18.72
N PRO A 153 19.21 -17.64 -19.89
CA PRO A 153 18.58 -18.27 -21.04
C PRO A 153 18.10 -19.67 -20.64
N SER A 154 16.86 -19.99 -21.00
CA SER A 154 16.25 -21.27 -20.65
C SER A 154 17.11 -22.41 -21.20
N ARG A 155 17.71 -23.19 -20.31
CA ARG A 155 18.31 -24.46 -20.69
C ARG A 155 17.18 -25.48 -20.77
N PHE A 156 16.96 -25.98 -21.98
CA PHE A 156 16.46 -27.33 -22.21
C PHE A 156 17.37 -28.35 -21.50
#